data_AF-A0A420RVJ7-F1
#
_entry.id   AF-A0A420RVJ7-F1
#
_cell.length_a   1.000
_cell.length_b   1.000
_cell.length_c   1.000
_cell.angle_alpha   90.00
_cell.angle_beta   90.00
_cell.angle_gamma   90.00
#
_symmetry.space_group_name_H-M   'P 1'
#
loop_
_entity.id
_entity.type
_entity.pdbx_description
1 polymer ?
#
loop_
_entity_poly.entity_id
_entity_poly.type
_entity_poly.pdbx_seq_one_letter_code
_entity_poly.pdbx_strand_id
1 'polypeptide(L)'
;MLRNILLSSLLAASATCVSCHPKLRTEHFLNSGPSLDMVSTLIIGSEAAAIIDLPLAVPQAIDLAEWVANTTEKPLVAAFSSHFHPDHYLSGAAFLAKFPATKFYANSKAVDLIKNDAAERIKAWKNVLGDDVIVDKAAIPTPYDFTFFTLPGDYSSPIYLLSPLAGDTVDETLFWIPSISTLIAGDSVYSHTLHLWLADQLSPALTDAWLSTLDFIEYLKPNKVIAGHTTTLDSLNTKLDLKYSRRYLKFFQQKIQSKGKNFFTPQEISKKLAKEFPGRLESSTSALLLNISSEELGRGGSKLARTFDLTSYNVTGLESWKLD
;
A
#
# COMPACT_ATOMS: atom_id res chain seq x y z
N MET A 1 20.83 -22.26 -78.88
CA MET A 1 19.51 -22.33 -78.23
C MET A 1 19.71 -22.38 -76.73
N LEU A 2 19.05 -21.45 -76.04
CA LEU A 2 18.80 -21.24 -74.61
C LEU A 2 19.57 -21.99 -73.52
N ARG A 3 20.23 -21.17 -72.69
CA ARG A 3 20.48 -21.30 -71.23
C ARG A 3 19.27 -21.86 -70.49
N ASN A 4 19.51 -22.71 -69.49
CA ASN A 4 18.67 -22.81 -68.28
C ASN A 4 19.55 -23.13 -67.07
N ILE A 5 19.79 -22.10 -66.25
CA ILE A 5 20.39 -22.20 -64.93
C ILE A 5 19.22 -22.28 -63.95
N LEU A 6 19.05 -23.42 -63.29
CA LEU A 6 18.09 -23.60 -62.19
C LEU A 6 18.74 -23.11 -60.89
N LEU A 7 18.42 -21.86 -60.49
CA LEU A 7 18.57 -21.42 -59.11
C LEU A 7 17.40 -21.99 -58.31
N SER A 8 17.69 -22.91 -57.38
CA SER A 8 16.76 -23.28 -56.31
C SER A 8 17.03 -22.35 -55.12
N SER A 9 16.08 -21.45 -54.89
CA SER A 9 16.05 -20.50 -53.78
C SER A 9 15.83 -21.23 -52.44
N LEU A 10 16.82 -21.15 -51.54
CA LEU A 10 16.60 -21.41 -50.11
C LEU A 10 15.66 -20.33 -49.57
N LEU A 11 14.43 -20.71 -49.20
CA LEU A 11 13.62 -19.91 -48.28
C LEU A 11 14.23 -20.07 -46.88
N ALA A 12 14.96 -19.05 -46.43
CA ALA A 12 15.27 -18.89 -45.02
C ALA A 12 13.96 -18.54 -44.30
N ALA A 13 13.40 -19.48 -43.55
CA ALA A 13 12.32 -19.19 -42.62
C ALA A 13 12.86 -18.26 -41.53
N SER A 14 12.48 -16.99 -41.60
CA SER A 14 12.75 -16.00 -40.56
C SER A 14 12.04 -16.41 -39.28
N ALA A 15 12.80 -16.91 -38.31
CA ALA A 15 12.36 -17.04 -36.93
C ALA A 15 12.29 -15.64 -36.31
N THR A 16 11.13 -14.99 -36.39
CA THR A 16 10.83 -13.78 -35.61
C THR A 16 9.44 -13.86 -35.03
N CYS A 17 9.32 -14.62 -33.94
CA CYS A 17 8.36 -14.31 -32.89
C CYS A 17 9.13 -14.26 -31.57
N VAL A 18 9.94 -13.21 -31.38
CA VAL A 18 10.10 -12.69 -30.02
C VAL A 18 8.72 -12.16 -29.69
N SER A 19 7.96 -12.94 -28.91
CA SER A 19 6.68 -12.48 -28.39
C SER A 19 6.98 -11.28 -27.50
N CYS A 20 6.85 -10.09 -28.07
CA CYS A 20 6.88 -8.84 -27.35
C CYS A 20 5.54 -8.75 -26.60
N HIS A 21 5.36 -9.62 -25.60
CA HIS A 21 4.28 -9.46 -24.65
C HIS A 21 4.46 -8.06 -24.08
N PRO A 22 3.47 -7.16 -24.20
CA PRO A 22 3.57 -5.87 -23.55
C PRO A 22 3.82 -6.14 -22.08
N LYS A 23 4.95 -5.65 -21.57
CA LYS A 23 5.29 -5.81 -20.15
C LYS A 23 4.14 -5.21 -19.33
N LEU A 24 3.77 -5.88 -18.24
CA LEU A 24 2.93 -5.26 -17.22
C LEU A 24 3.43 -3.84 -16.96
N ARG A 25 2.54 -2.87 -16.84
CA ARG A 25 2.89 -1.51 -16.42
C ARG A 25 2.08 -1.13 -15.20
N THR A 26 2.61 -0.18 -14.44
CA THR A 26 1.92 0.38 -13.27
C THR A 26 1.72 1.87 -13.48
N GLU A 27 0.50 2.33 -13.25
CA GLU A 27 0.14 3.74 -13.15
C GLU A 27 -0.28 4.04 -11.71
N HIS A 28 -0.09 5.28 -11.26
CA HIS A 28 -0.32 5.65 -9.87
C HIS A 28 -1.22 6.87 -9.79
N PHE A 29 -2.13 6.86 -8.82
CA PHE A 29 -3.03 7.95 -8.54
C PHE A 29 -2.87 8.39 -7.08
N LEU A 30 -2.72 9.69 -6.88
CA LEU A 30 -2.61 10.28 -5.55
C LEU A 30 -4.00 10.73 -5.07
N ASN A 31 -4.52 10.08 -4.04
CA ASN A 31 -5.79 10.43 -3.42
C ASN A 31 -5.59 11.53 -2.37
N SER A 32 -5.40 12.76 -2.84
CA SER A 32 -5.12 13.91 -1.98
C SER A 32 -6.28 14.28 -1.03
N GLY A 33 -5.93 14.98 0.05
CA GLY A 33 -6.90 15.62 0.94
C GLY A 33 -7.52 14.60 1.93
N PRO A 34 -8.87 14.48 2.00
CA PRO A 34 -9.55 13.58 2.93
C PRO A 34 -9.05 12.12 2.93
N SER A 35 -8.50 11.62 1.82
CA SER A 35 -7.94 10.26 1.74
C SER A 35 -6.44 10.21 2.04
N LEU A 36 -5.96 11.17 2.84
CA LEU A 36 -4.66 11.14 3.48
C LEU A 36 -3.47 11.03 2.51
N ASP A 37 -3.59 11.60 1.32
CA ASP A 37 -2.52 11.57 0.31
C ASP A 37 -2.02 10.13 0.02
N MET A 38 -2.94 9.16 0.09
CA MET A 38 -2.66 7.74 -0.15
C MET A 38 -2.57 7.44 -1.66
N VAL A 39 -1.74 6.48 -2.04
CA VAL A 39 -1.43 6.13 -3.43
C VAL A 39 -2.15 4.85 -3.84
N SER A 40 -3.09 4.97 -4.78
CA SER A 40 -3.63 3.81 -5.48
C SER A 40 -2.72 3.44 -6.67
N THR A 41 -2.52 2.13 -6.91
CA THR A 41 -1.71 1.66 -8.05
C THR A 41 -2.49 0.76 -8.99
N LEU A 42 -2.62 1.17 -10.24
CA LEU A 42 -3.25 0.42 -11.31
C LEU A 42 -2.20 -0.41 -12.05
N ILE A 43 -2.32 -1.73 -11.98
CA ILE A 43 -1.50 -2.69 -12.73
C ILE A 43 -2.24 -3.03 -14.02
N ILE A 44 -1.61 -2.77 -15.17
CA ILE A 44 -2.23 -2.93 -16.49
C ILE A 44 -1.46 -3.98 -17.26
N GLY A 45 -2.18 -5.02 -17.69
CA GLY A 45 -1.69 -6.09 -18.54
C GLY A 45 -2.18 -6.00 -19.99
N SER A 46 -1.99 -7.10 -20.70
CA SER A 46 -2.33 -7.29 -22.11
C SER A 46 -3.84 -7.30 -22.35
N GLU A 47 -4.62 -7.95 -21.49
CA GLU A 47 -6.08 -8.08 -21.67
C GLU A 47 -6.91 -7.57 -20.49
N ALA A 48 -6.30 -7.28 -19.35
CA ALA A 48 -7.00 -6.87 -18.13
C ALA A 48 -6.15 -5.93 -17.26
N ALA A 49 -6.77 -5.34 -16.25
CA ALA A 49 -6.10 -4.55 -15.22
C ALA A 49 -6.56 -4.95 -13.80
N ALA A 50 -5.73 -4.63 -12.80
CA ALA A 50 -6.08 -4.71 -11.39
C ALA A 50 -5.65 -3.44 -10.65
N ILE A 51 -6.44 -3.00 -9.66
CA ILE A 51 -6.16 -1.81 -8.84
C ILE A 51 -5.78 -2.23 -7.42
N ILE A 52 -4.74 -1.61 -6.86
CA ILE A 52 -4.33 -1.78 -5.46
C ILE A 52 -4.69 -0.50 -4.70
N ASP A 53 -5.36 -0.70 -3.58
CA ASP A 53 -5.89 0.26 -2.60
C ASP A 53 -6.98 1.21 -3.11
N LEU A 54 -8.03 1.36 -2.29
CA LEU A 54 -9.20 2.19 -2.58
C LEU A 54 -9.37 3.23 -1.46
N PRO A 55 -9.67 4.50 -1.79
CA PRO A 55 -9.51 5.62 -0.87
C PRO A 55 -10.51 5.61 0.30
N LEU A 56 -10.20 6.43 1.31
CA LEU A 56 -11.06 6.65 2.48
C LEU A 56 -12.41 7.25 2.10
N ALA A 57 -12.40 8.25 1.23
CA ALA A 57 -13.50 9.17 1.03
C ALA A 57 -14.16 9.01 -0.35
N VAL A 58 -15.47 9.26 -0.38
CA VAL A 58 -16.32 9.06 -1.56
C VAL A 58 -15.89 9.92 -2.75
N PRO A 59 -15.57 11.23 -2.59
CA PRO A 59 -15.10 12.03 -3.73
C PRO A 59 -13.85 11.46 -4.38
N GLN A 60 -12.85 11.06 -3.58
CA GLN A 60 -11.62 10.45 -4.09
C GLN A 60 -11.90 9.09 -4.75
N ALA A 61 -12.85 8.30 -4.24
CA ALA A 61 -13.24 7.04 -4.87
C ALA A 61 -13.86 7.25 -6.25
N ILE A 62 -14.62 8.34 -6.44
CA ILE A 62 -15.18 8.74 -7.73
C ILE A 62 -14.07 9.21 -8.67
N ASP A 63 -13.19 10.10 -8.21
CA ASP A 63 -12.07 10.63 -9.00
C ASP A 63 -11.13 9.49 -9.45
N LEU A 64 -10.82 8.55 -8.55
CA LEU A 64 -10.02 7.37 -8.86
C LEU A 64 -10.71 6.49 -9.93
N ALA A 65 -12.03 6.29 -9.83
CA ALA A 65 -12.78 5.50 -10.81
C ALA A 65 -12.77 6.14 -12.20
N GLU A 66 -12.93 7.46 -12.26
CA GLU A 66 -12.81 8.21 -13.51
C GLU A 66 -11.39 8.15 -14.08
N TRP A 67 -10.38 8.32 -13.23
CA TRP A 67 -8.98 8.21 -13.63
C TRP A 67 -8.65 6.82 -14.18
N VAL A 68 -9.10 5.74 -13.54
CA VAL A 68 -8.90 4.36 -14.04
C VAL A 68 -9.55 4.19 -15.42
N ALA A 69 -10.79 4.65 -15.59
CA ALA A 69 -11.51 4.57 -16.86
C ALA A 69 -10.85 5.38 -17.99
N ASN A 70 -10.19 6.48 -17.67
CA ASN A 70 -9.44 7.31 -18.62
C ASN A 70 -8.02 6.79 -18.89
N THR A 71 -7.47 5.94 -18.02
CA THR A 71 -6.08 5.46 -18.10
C THR A 71 -5.95 4.20 -18.97
N THR A 72 -7.00 3.38 -19.07
CA THR A 72 -6.97 2.14 -19.86
C THR A 72 -8.36 1.70 -20.29
N GLU A 73 -8.43 1.12 -21.49
CA GLU A 73 -9.65 0.45 -22.00
C GLU A 73 -9.75 -1.02 -21.52
N LYS A 74 -8.71 -1.52 -20.83
CA LYS A 74 -8.70 -2.91 -20.34
C LYS A 74 -9.72 -3.10 -19.21
N PRO A 75 -10.46 -4.22 -19.18
CA PRO A 75 -11.37 -4.52 -18.07
C PRO A 75 -10.62 -4.59 -16.74
N LEU A 76 -11.13 -3.87 -15.74
CA LEU A 76 -10.68 -3.97 -14.36
C LEU A 76 -11.25 -5.26 -13.75
N VAL A 77 -10.45 -6.31 -13.62
CA VAL A 77 -10.92 -7.63 -13.17
C VAL A 77 -10.82 -7.82 -11.66
N ALA A 78 -9.86 -7.13 -11.03
CA ALA A 78 -9.61 -7.24 -9.60
C ALA A 78 -9.28 -5.87 -8.96
N ALA A 79 -9.70 -5.72 -7.72
CA ALA A 79 -9.26 -4.68 -6.80
C ALA A 79 -8.72 -5.37 -5.54
N PHE A 80 -7.68 -4.82 -4.95
CA PHE A 80 -7.12 -5.31 -3.69
C PHE A 80 -7.00 -4.17 -2.68
N SER A 81 -7.20 -4.48 -1.40
CA SER A 81 -6.67 -3.66 -0.30
C SER A 81 -5.44 -4.33 0.27
N SER A 82 -4.39 -3.55 0.49
CA SER A 82 -3.11 -3.98 1.04
C SER A 82 -3.25 -4.38 2.52
N HIS A 83 -4.01 -3.61 3.30
CA HIS A 83 -4.28 -3.84 4.73
C HIS A 83 -5.62 -3.20 5.16
N PHE A 84 -5.98 -3.33 6.45
CA PHE A 84 -7.28 -2.89 6.98
C PHE A 84 -7.40 -1.39 7.32
N HIS A 85 -6.41 -0.53 7.09
CA HIS A 85 -6.61 0.89 7.40
C HIS A 85 -7.66 1.50 6.47
N PRO A 86 -8.54 2.37 7.00
CA PRO A 86 -9.75 2.78 6.30
C PRO A 86 -9.48 3.57 5.01
N ASP A 87 -8.36 4.25 4.91
CA ASP A 87 -7.90 4.93 3.70
C ASP A 87 -7.46 4.01 2.55
N HIS A 88 -7.42 2.69 2.78
CA HIS A 88 -7.10 1.69 1.75
C HIS A 88 -8.29 0.80 1.35
N TYR A 89 -9.48 0.98 1.93
CA TYR A 89 -10.68 0.24 1.53
C TYR A 89 -12.04 0.94 1.70
N LEU A 90 -12.16 1.94 2.59
CA LEU A 90 -13.46 2.28 3.19
C LEU A 90 -14.48 2.72 2.16
N SER A 91 -14.10 3.61 1.23
CA SER A 91 -14.97 4.05 0.13
C SER A 91 -14.88 3.16 -1.13
N GLY A 92 -14.36 1.94 -0.99
CA GLY A 92 -14.30 0.96 -2.08
C GLY A 92 -15.65 0.65 -2.71
N ALA A 93 -16.76 0.72 -1.95
CA ALA A 93 -18.10 0.55 -2.50
C ALA A 93 -18.46 1.62 -3.55
N ALA A 94 -18.05 2.87 -3.33
CA ALA A 94 -18.29 3.97 -4.26
C ALA A 94 -17.45 3.80 -5.54
N PHE A 95 -16.19 3.39 -5.41
CA PHE A 95 -15.33 3.07 -6.55
C PHE A 95 -15.88 1.90 -7.38
N LEU A 96 -16.23 0.79 -6.72
CA LEU A 96 -16.69 -0.45 -7.38
C LEU A 96 -18.04 -0.28 -8.08
N ALA A 97 -18.84 0.72 -7.73
CA ALA A 97 -20.08 1.04 -8.44
C ALA A 97 -19.85 1.33 -9.94
N LYS A 98 -18.66 1.83 -10.32
CA LYS A 98 -18.27 2.06 -11.72
C LYS A 98 -17.75 0.79 -12.41
N PHE A 99 -17.34 -0.22 -11.65
CA PHE A 99 -16.75 -1.46 -12.15
C PHE A 99 -17.45 -2.71 -11.54
N PRO A 100 -18.73 -2.96 -11.88
CA PRO A 100 -19.54 -4.00 -11.23
C PRO A 100 -19.04 -5.44 -11.44
N ALA A 101 -18.16 -5.67 -12.43
CA ALA A 101 -17.54 -6.97 -12.68
C ALA A 101 -16.24 -7.19 -11.88
N THR A 102 -15.65 -6.13 -11.32
CA THR A 102 -14.40 -6.20 -10.55
C THR A 102 -14.61 -6.98 -9.26
N LYS A 103 -13.73 -7.93 -8.99
CA LYS A 103 -13.70 -8.65 -7.71
C LYS A 103 -12.81 -7.91 -6.73
N PHE A 104 -13.25 -7.78 -5.48
CA PHE A 104 -12.52 -7.06 -4.45
C PHE A 104 -11.95 -8.03 -3.42
N TYR A 105 -10.65 -7.93 -3.16
CA TYR A 105 -9.87 -8.89 -2.39
C TYR A 105 -9.00 -8.23 -1.32
N ALA A 106 -8.64 -8.99 -0.31
CA ALA A 106 -7.56 -8.70 0.64
C ALA A 106 -7.13 -10.03 1.28
N ASN A 107 -5.98 -10.08 1.96
CA ASN A 107 -5.63 -11.27 2.73
C ASN A 107 -6.66 -11.52 3.85
N SER A 108 -6.81 -12.78 4.29
CA SER A 108 -7.82 -13.15 5.29
C SER A 108 -7.76 -12.36 6.59
N LYS A 109 -6.56 -12.05 7.08
CA LYS A 109 -6.37 -11.26 8.30
C LYS A 109 -6.90 -9.84 8.15
N ALA A 110 -6.60 -9.17 7.03
CA ALA A 110 -7.16 -7.87 6.71
C ALA A 110 -8.68 -7.90 6.59
N VAL A 111 -9.24 -8.91 5.90
CA VAL A 111 -10.69 -9.07 5.77
C VAL A 111 -11.37 -9.18 7.14
N ASP A 112 -10.81 -9.95 8.07
CA ASP A 112 -11.37 -10.14 9.40
C ASP A 112 -11.29 -8.86 10.25
N LEU A 113 -10.18 -8.11 10.16
CA LEU A 113 -10.04 -6.80 10.81
C LEU A 113 -11.04 -5.79 10.22
N ILE A 114 -11.18 -5.71 8.89
CA ILE A 114 -12.15 -4.85 8.20
C ILE A 114 -13.57 -5.17 8.66
N LYS A 115 -13.98 -6.43 8.72
CA LYS A 115 -15.33 -6.83 9.17
C LYS A 115 -15.63 -6.37 10.59
N ASN A 116 -14.63 -6.43 11.47
CA ASN A 116 -14.81 -6.07 12.87
C ASN A 116 -14.80 -4.56 13.10
N ASP A 117 -14.05 -3.80 12.29
CA ASP A 117 -13.70 -2.41 12.59
C ASP A 117 -14.41 -1.38 11.68
N ALA A 118 -14.85 -1.76 10.48
CA ALA A 118 -15.37 -0.83 9.47
C ALA A 118 -16.54 0.04 9.97
N ALA A 119 -17.48 -0.52 10.73
CA ALA A 119 -18.62 0.24 11.24
C ALA A 119 -18.20 1.36 12.20
N GLU A 120 -17.23 1.10 13.08
CA GLU A 120 -16.70 2.11 13.99
C GLU A 120 -15.86 3.14 13.22
N ARG A 121 -15.09 2.72 12.21
CA ARG A 121 -14.35 3.65 11.34
C ARG A 121 -15.27 4.58 10.56
N ILE A 122 -16.37 4.07 10.01
CA ILE A 122 -17.37 4.90 9.33
C ILE A 122 -17.87 5.98 10.29
N LYS A 123 -18.31 5.60 11.49
CA LYS A 123 -18.79 6.56 12.49
C LYS A 123 -17.72 7.58 12.88
N ALA A 124 -16.49 7.12 13.14
CA ALA A 124 -15.38 7.98 13.53
C ALA A 124 -15.04 9.00 12.43
N TRP A 125 -14.93 8.56 11.18
CA TRP A 125 -14.58 9.43 10.07
C TRP A 125 -15.73 10.34 9.63
N LYS A 126 -16.99 9.93 9.77
CA LYS A 126 -18.15 10.83 9.59
C LYS A 126 -18.13 12.00 10.58
N ASN A 127 -17.78 11.74 11.84
CA ASN A 127 -17.64 12.80 12.84
C ASN A 127 -16.52 13.81 12.50
N VAL A 128 -15.51 13.39 11.74
CA VAL A 128 -14.34 14.22 11.39
C VAL A 128 -14.53 14.94 10.04
N LEU A 129 -15.04 14.23 9.04
CA LEU A 129 -15.08 14.67 7.64
C LEU A 129 -16.49 15.01 7.13
N GLY A 130 -17.52 14.63 7.88
CA GLY A 130 -18.93 14.82 7.51
C GLY A 130 -19.55 13.59 6.84
N ASP A 131 -20.88 13.49 6.98
CA ASP A 131 -21.66 12.33 6.52
C ASP A 131 -21.58 12.12 5.01
N ASP A 132 -21.52 13.20 4.22
CA ASP A 132 -21.50 13.13 2.76
C ASP A 132 -20.12 12.74 2.18
N VAL A 133 -19.08 12.68 3.02
CA VAL A 133 -17.70 12.37 2.59
C VAL A 133 -17.36 10.89 2.76
N ILE A 134 -18.07 10.18 3.65
CA ILE A 134 -17.77 8.79 4.03
C ILE A 134 -18.97 7.91 3.72
N VAL A 135 -18.72 6.72 3.16
CA VAL A 135 -19.78 5.75 2.85
C VAL A 135 -20.60 5.35 4.09
N ASP A 136 -21.87 5.00 3.87
CA ASP A 136 -22.72 4.41 4.93
C ASP A 136 -22.34 2.96 5.25
N LYS A 137 -21.76 2.26 4.28
CA LYS A 137 -21.38 0.85 4.40
C LYS A 137 -20.16 0.57 3.53
N ALA A 138 -19.11 0.06 4.14
CA ALA A 138 -17.92 -0.37 3.42
C ALA A 138 -18.20 -1.62 2.58
N ALA A 139 -17.54 -1.72 1.43
CA ALA A 139 -17.42 -2.99 0.72
C ALA A 139 -16.46 -3.89 1.51
N ILE A 140 -16.86 -5.13 1.79
CA ILE A 140 -16.00 -6.09 2.48
C ILE A 140 -15.25 -6.91 1.42
N PRO A 141 -13.91 -6.90 1.40
CA PRO A 141 -13.16 -7.72 0.46
C PRO A 141 -13.36 -9.22 0.71
N THR A 142 -13.20 -10.00 -0.35
CA THR A 142 -13.17 -11.47 -0.27
C THR A 142 -11.74 -11.91 0.12
N PRO A 143 -11.56 -12.88 1.04
CA PRO A 143 -10.24 -13.40 1.36
C PRO A 143 -9.51 -13.94 0.12
N TYR A 144 -8.24 -13.57 0.00
CA TYR A 144 -7.33 -14.03 -1.04
C TYR A 144 -5.98 -14.38 -0.40
N ASP A 145 -5.81 -15.65 -0.02
CA ASP A 145 -4.59 -16.16 0.64
C ASP A 145 -3.66 -16.93 -0.32
N PHE A 146 -3.82 -16.71 -1.63
CA PHE A 146 -2.87 -17.22 -2.61
C PHE A 146 -1.63 -16.32 -2.67
N THR A 147 -0.48 -16.91 -2.99
CA THR A 147 0.82 -16.22 -3.00
C THR A 147 1.06 -15.40 -4.27
N PHE A 148 0.19 -15.51 -5.27
CA PHE A 148 0.26 -14.72 -6.50
C PHE A 148 -1.06 -14.75 -7.26
N PHE A 149 -1.22 -13.82 -8.21
CA PHE A 149 -2.19 -13.91 -9.30
C PHE A 149 -1.54 -13.55 -10.63
N THR A 150 -2.24 -13.81 -11.72
CA THR A 150 -1.87 -13.38 -13.08
C THR A 150 -3.06 -12.66 -13.72
N LEU A 151 -2.78 -11.68 -14.57
CA LEU A 151 -3.81 -11.07 -15.40
C LEU A 151 -4.06 -11.92 -16.66
N PRO A 152 -5.30 -12.00 -17.16
CA PRO A 152 -5.60 -12.51 -18.49
C PRO A 152 -4.64 -11.94 -19.56
N GLY A 153 -4.11 -12.83 -20.40
CA GLY A 153 -3.09 -12.49 -21.40
C GLY A 153 -1.64 -12.45 -20.90
N ASP A 154 -1.39 -12.44 -19.58
CA ASP A 154 -0.06 -12.26 -18.97
C ASP A 154 0.32 -13.39 -18.00
N TYR A 155 -0.11 -14.62 -18.28
CA TYR A 155 0.07 -15.79 -17.39
C TYR A 155 1.55 -16.11 -17.05
N SER A 156 2.51 -15.67 -17.86
CA SER A 156 3.94 -15.83 -17.61
C SER A 156 4.55 -14.73 -16.72
N SER A 157 3.75 -13.74 -16.31
CA SER A 157 4.19 -12.58 -15.52
C SER A 157 3.36 -12.48 -14.22
N PRO A 158 3.56 -13.39 -13.24
CA PRO A 158 2.82 -13.36 -11.99
C PRO A 158 3.11 -12.10 -11.17
N ILE A 159 2.09 -11.63 -10.47
CA ILE A 159 2.15 -10.60 -9.43
C ILE A 159 2.05 -11.34 -8.10
N TYR A 160 3.12 -11.31 -7.32
CA TYR A 160 3.22 -12.02 -6.04
C TYR A 160 2.65 -11.19 -4.90
N LEU A 161 1.85 -11.83 -4.05
CA LEU A 161 1.37 -11.26 -2.80
C LEU A 161 2.29 -11.74 -1.69
N LEU A 162 3.00 -10.81 -1.06
CA LEU A 162 3.91 -11.06 0.04
C LEU A 162 3.19 -10.66 1.32
N SER A 163 2.55 -11.62 1.98
CA SER A 163 1.65 -11.39 3.11
C SER A 163 1.49 -12.63 4.01
N PRO A 164 1.00 -12.45 5.25
CA PRO A 164 0.92 -11.16 5.95
C PRO A 164 2.32 -10.68 6.37
N LEU A 165 2.59 -9.39 6.16
CA LEU A 165 3.79 -8.69 6.64
C LEU A 165 3.40 -7.64 7.68
N ALA A 166 4.41 -7.08 8.35
CA ALA A 166 4.23 -5.94 9.23
C ALA A 166 4.68 -4.65 8.53
N GLY A 167 3.85 -3.62 8.59
CA GLY A 167 4.13 -2.26 8.16
C GLY A 167 3.82 -1.32 9.30
N ASP A 168 3.10 -0.26 8.99
CA ASP A 168 2.50 0.57 10.02
C ASP A 168 1.47 -0.21 10.86
N THR A 169 0.97 -1.33 10.34
CA THR A 169 0.14 -2.33 11.03
C THR A 169 0.51 -3.79 10.70
N VAL A 170 -0.31 -4.79 11.03
CA VAL A 170 0.12 -6.21 11.17
C VAL A 170 -0.35 -7.19 10.07
N ASP A 171 -1.09 -6.73 9.09
CA ASP A 171 -1.80 -7.53 8.08
C ASP A 171 -1.46 -7.08 6.65
N GLU A 172 -0.29 -6.50 6.47
CA GLU A 172 0.14 -5.89 5.22
C GLU A 172 0.32 -6.92 4.11
N THR A 173 -0.09 -6.54 2.90
CA THR A 173 0.15 -7.27 1.65
C THR A 173 0.91 -6.38 0.69
N LEU A 174 2.14 -6.79 0.40
CA LEU A 174 2.97 -6.13 -0.60
C LEU A 174 2.79 -6.87 -1.93
N PHE A 175 2.74 -6.12 -3.04
CA PHE A 175 2.57 -6.69 -4.38
C PHE A 175 3.86 -6.58 -5.17
N TRP A 176 4.55 -7.71 -5.33
CA TRP A 176 5.82 -7.80 -6.04
C TRP A 176 5.60 -8.21 -7.50
N ILE A 177 6.12 -7.40 -8.43
CA ILE A 177 5.98 -7.60 -9.87
C ILE A 177 7.38 -7.79 -10.49
N PRO A 178 7.95 -9.01 -10.45
CA PRO A 178 9.33 -9.24 -10.87
C PRO A 178 9.60 -8.87 -12.34
N SER A 179 8.62 -9.06 -13.23
CA SER A 179 8.75 -8.78 -14.68
C SER A 179 9.10 -7.32 -15.00
N ILE A 180 8.81 -6.40 -14.08
CA ILE A 180 9.19 -4.98 -14.15
C ILE A 180 10.02 -4.50 -12.94
N SER A 181 10.35 -5.41 -12.03
CA SER A 181 11.08 -5.12 -10.79
C SER A 181 10.45 -4.00 -9.95
N THR A 182 9.11 -3.99 -9.88
CA THR A 182 8.33 -3.01 -9.11
C THR A 182 7.66 -3.68 -7.92
N LEU A 183 7.75 -3.04 -6.76
CA LEU A 183 7.06 -3.43 -5.53
C LEU A 183 6.06 -2.34 -5.15
N ILE A 184 4.80 -2.71 -4.95
CA ILE A 184 3.80 -1.84 -4.32
C ILE A 184 3.83 -2.19 -2.84
N ALA A 185 4.28 -1.24 -2.01
CA ALA A 185 4.66 -1.52 -0.64
C ALA A 185 3.53 -1.34 0.38
N GLY A 186 2.42 -0.70 -0.01
CA GLY A 186 1.45 -0.21 0.96
C GLY A 186 2.13 0.63 2.03
N ASP A 187 1.67 0.52 3.26
CA ASP A 187 2.12 1.32 4.38
C ASP A 187 3.32 0.71 5.11
N SER A 188 3.91 -0.34 4.52
CA SER A 188 5.23 -0.81 4.88
C SER A 188 6.33 0.17 4.45
N VAL A 189 6.08 1.04 3.47
CA VAL A 189 6.99 2.13 3.08
C VAL A 189 6.20 3.42 2.86
N TYR A 190 6.65 4.49 3.51
CA TYR A 190 6.11 5.83 3.33
C TYR A 190 7.07 6.68 2.50
N SER A 191 6.54 7.62 1.71
CA SER A 191 7.39 8.61 1.07
C SER A 191 8.08 9.48 2.11
N HIS A 192 9.34 9.83 1.84
CA HIS A 192 10.15 10.69 2.69
C HIS A 192 9.59 12.10 2.90
N THR A 193 8.47 12.46 2.27
CA THR A 193 7.76 13.74 2.38
C THR A 193 6.79 13.82 3.55
N LEU A 194 6.52 12.71 4.26
CA LEU A 194 5.51 12.64 5.33
C LEU A 194 6.10 12.14 6.66
N HIS A 195 5.40 12.39 7.76
CA HIS A 195 5.54 11.61 8.99
C HIS A 195 4.87 10.24 8.82
N LEU A 196 5.46 9.19 9.40
CA LEU A 196 4.89 7.84 9.38
C LEU A 196 3.76 7.72 10.41
N TRP A 197 2.77 6.87 10.11
CA TRP A 197 1.82 6.39 11.10
C TRP A 197 2.53 5.48 12.12
N LEU A 198 2.55 5.87 13.38
CA LEU A 198 3.10 5.08 14.48
C LEU A 198 2.04 4.66 15.50
N ALA A 199 0.77 5.00 15.28
CA ALA A 199 -0.29 4.78 16.27
C ALA A 199 -0.48 3.29 16.59
N ASP A 200 -0.19 2.42 15.62
CA ASP A 200 -0.28 0.96 15.79
C ASP A 200 1.02 0.32 16.33
N GLN A 201 2.08 1.10 16.53
CA GLN A 201 3.40 0.63 16.99
C GLN A 201 3.47 0.54 18.53
N LEU A 202 2.53 -0.20 19.11
CA LEU A 202 2.25 -0.25 20.55
C LEU A 202 3.23 -1.12 21.38
N SER A 203 4.16 -1.81 20.72
CA SER A 203 5.18 -2.65 21.35
C SER A 203 6.49 -2.63 20.53
N PRO A 204 7.65 -2.88 21.16
CA PRO A 204 8.91 -3.02 20.42
C PRO A 204 8.86 -4.08 19.33
N ALA A 205 8.17 -5.21 19.58
CA ALA A 205 8.03 -6.30 18.62
C ALA A 205 7.34 -5.87 17.31
N LEU A 206 6.33 -4.98 17.39
CA LEU A 206 5.65 -4.45 16.21
C LEU A 206 6.60 -3.59 15.35
N THR A 207 7.39 -2.75 16.00
CA THR A 207 8.36 -1.89 15.29
C THR A 207 9.54 -2.68 14.76
N ASP A 208 10.00 -3.71 15.47
CA ASP A 208 11.03 -4.65 15.00
C ASP A 208 10.54 -5.45 13.78
N ALA A 209 9.26 -5.87 13.78
CA ALA A 209 8.66 -6.55 12.66
C ALA A 209 8.59 -5.65 11.42
N TRP A 210 8.19 -4.38 11.58
CA TRP A 210 8.21 -3.41 10.47
C TRP A 210 9.63 -3.20 9.93
N LEU A 211 10.63 -3.06 10.81
CA LEU A 211 12.03 -2.96 10.39
C LEU A 211 12.51 -4.21 9.62
N SER A 212 12.03 -5.40 9.99
CA SER A 212 12.33 -6.66 9.32
C SER A 212 11.67 -6.72 7.92
N THR A 213 10.44 -6.21 7.78
CA THR A 213 9.81 -6.04 6.47
C THR A 213 10.65 -5.13 5.58
N LEU A 214 11.19 -4.03 6.10
CA LEU A 214 12.10 -3.17 5.33
C LEU A 214 13.38 -3.92 4.90
N ASP A 215 13.94 -4.80 5.75
CA ASP A 215 15.09 -5.64 5.38
C ASP A 215 14.73 -6.60 4.24
N PHE A 216 13.55 -7.21 4.31
CA PHE A 216 13.03 -8.08 3.25
C PHE A 216 12.83 -7.33 1.93
N ILE A 217 12.27 -6.12 1.94
CA ILE A 217 12.13 -5.29 0.73
C ILE A 217 13.50 -4.98 0.13
N GLU A 218 14.50 -4.62 0.94
CA GLU A 218 15.86 -4.36 0.44
C GLU A 218 16.51 -5.62 -0.15
N TYR A 219 16.22 -6.81 0.39
CA TYR A 219 16.68 -8.09 -0.14
C TYR A 219 16.08 -8.42 -1.53
N LEU A 220 14.82 -8.07 -1.77
CA LEU A 220 14.18 -8.22 -3.09
C LEU A 220 14.83 -7.38 -4.19
N LYS A 221 15.59 -6.34 -3.82
CA LYS A 221 16.25 -5.39 -4.73
C LYS A 221 15.29 -4.84 -5.81
N PRO A 222 14.12 -4.30 -5.44
CA PRO A 222 13.23 -3.66 -6.39
C PRO A 222 13.90 -2.46 -7.06
N ASN A 223 13.67 -2.28 -8.35
CA ASN A 223 14.08 -1.06 -9.06
C ASN A 223 13.16 0.12 -8.67
N LYS A 224 11.87 -0.18 -8.44
CA LYS A 224 10.85 0.78 -8.04
C LYS A 224 10.06 0.24 -6.85
N VAL A 225 9.96 1.04 -5.81
CA VAL A 225 9.07 0.85 -4.66
C VAL A 225 8.05 1.98 -4.69
N ILE A 226 6.77 1.62 -4.65
CA ILE A 226 5.65 2.55 -4.54
C ILE A 226 5.24 2.59 -3.08
N ALA A 227 5.45 3.73 -2.44
CA ALA A 227 5.02 3.98 -1.07
C ALA A 227 3.50 4.13 -0.99
N GLY A 228 2.91 3.77 0.16
CA GLY A 228 1.47 3.90 0.40
C GLY A 228 0.99 5.35 0.49
N HIS A 229 1.84 6.27 0.93
CA HIS A 229 1.53 7.71 1.02
C HIS A 229 2.63 8.60 0.47
N THR A 230 2.25 9.70 -0.18
CA THR A 230 3.18 10.76 -0.61
C THR A 230 2.47 12.10 -0.80
N THR A 231 3.17 13.23 -0.58
CA THR A 231 2.59 14.55 -0.91
C THR A 231 2.57 14.82 -2.41
N THR A 232 3.37 14.11 -3.19
CA THR A 232 3.40 14.20 -4.66
C THR A 232 4.06 12.97 -5.27
N LEU A 233 3.48 12.42 -6.33
CA LEU A 233 4.01 11.25 -7.03
C LEU A 233 5.44 11.48 -7.56
N ASP A 234 5.79 12.71 -7.92
CA ASP A 234 7.13 13.07 -8.42
C ASP A 234 8.23 12.94 -7.36
N SER A 235 7.86 12.93 -6.08
CA SER A 235 8.80 12.80 -4.97
C SER A 235 9.16 11.34 -4.65
N LEU A 236 8.41 10.37 -5.17
CA LEU A 236 8.66 8.95 -4.88
C LEU A 236 10.08 8.57 -5.31
N ASN A 237 10.84 8.04 -4.36
CA ASN A 237 12.23 7.66 -4.56
C ASN A 237 12.57 6.45 -3.71
N THR A 238 12.64 5.29 -4.35
CA THR A 238 12.82 3.98 -3.71
C THR A 238 13.93 3.95 -2.65
N LYS A 239 15.13 4.43 -2.98
CA LYS A 239 16.26 4.38 -2.05
C LYS A 239 16.08 5.37 -0.90
N LEU A 240 15.56 6.56 -1.18
CA LEU A 240 15.36 7.59 -0.18
C LEU A 240 14.23 7.23 0.77
N ASP A 241 13.11 6.72 0.26
CA ASP A 241 11.92 6.36 1.02
C ASP A 241 12.21 5.18 1.96
N LEU A 242 12.86 4.10 1.48
CA LEU A 242 13.29 2.99 2.34
C LEU A 242 14.24 3.44 3.45
N LYS A 243 15.25 4.24 3.11
CA LYS A 243 16.20 4.79 4.09
C LYS A 243 15.50 5.70 5.10
N TYR A 244 14.53 6.49 4.63
CA TYR A 244 13.76 7.40 5.46
C TYR A 244 12.89 6.65 6.45
N SER A 245 12.06 5.70 5.99
CA SER A 245 11.24 4.85 6.86
C SER A 245 12.08 4.15 7.92
N ARG A 246 13.20 3.52 7.52
CA ARG A 246 14.12 2.87 8.46
C ARG A 246 14.70 3.84 9.50
N ARG A 247 15.13 5.04 9.08
CA ARG A 247 15.64 6.07 10.00
C ARG A 247 14.57 6.52 10.97
N TYR A 248 13.33 6.69 10.49
CA TYR A 248 12.20 7.12 11.29
C TYR A 248 11.87 6.12 12.40
N LEU A 249 11.75 4.83 12.04
CA LEU A 249 11.49 3.75 12.99
C LEU A 249 12.62 3.60 14.01
N LYS A 250 13.89 3.61 13.58
CA LYS A 250 15.03 3.53 14.51
C LYS A 250 15.08 4.72 15.46
N PHE A 251 14.78 5.92 14.99
CA PHE A 251 14.69 7.09 15.86
C PHE A 251 13.56 6.93 16.88
N PHE A 252 12.36 6.52 16.43
CA PHE A 252 11.22 6.25 17.29
C PHE A 252 11.57 5.22 18.38
N GLN A 253 12.14 4.07 18.00
CA GLN A 253 12.58 3.05 18.95
C GLN A 253 13.53 3.61 20.01
N GLN A 254 14.61 4.28 19.57
CA GLN A 254 15.70 4.70 20.45
C GLN A 254 15.37 5.91 21.32
N LYS A 255 14.52 6.83 20.84
CA LYS A 255 14.31 8.13 21.47
C LYS A 255 12.95 8.26 22.14
N ILE A 256 11.97 7.43 21.76
CA ILE A 256 10.61 7.48 22.27
C ILE A 256 10.24 6.14 22.91
N GLN A 257 10.18 5.05 22.13
CA GLN A 257 9.68 3.75 22.60
C GLN A 257 10.53 3.17 23.74
N SER A 258 11.86 3.30 23.69
CA SER A 258 12.78 2.78 24.71
C SER A 258 12.61 3.43 26.10
N LYS A 259 11.83 4.51 26.21
CA LYS A 259 11.53 5.17 27.50
C LYS A 259 10.34 4.53 28.21
N GLY A 260 9.64 3.63 27.55
CA GLY A 260 8.45 2.97 28.07
C GLY A 260 7.16 3.69 27.71
N LYS A 261 6.05 2.97 27.84
CA LYS A 261 4.70 3.47 27.55
C LYS A 261 4.38 4.67 28.44
N ASN A 262 3.70 5.68 27.90
CA ASN A 262 3.26 6.88 28.64
C ASN A 262 4.39 7.67 29.33
N PHE A 263 5.64 7.53 28.88
CA PHE A 263 6.75 8.34 29.42
C PHE A 263 6.61 9.81 29.02
N PHE A 264 6.40 10.06 27.73
CA PHE A 264 6.23 11.40 27.14
C PHE A 264 4.76 11.78 27.00
N THR A 265 4.45 13.08 26.98
CA THR A 265 3.15 13.58 26.51
C THR A 265 3.06 13.59 24.97
N PRO A 266 1.86 13.68 24.38
CA PRO A 266 1.71 13.83 22.93
C PRO A 266 2.54 15.00 22.36
N GLN A 267 2.54 16.15 23.03
CA GLN A 267 3.28 17.34 22.58
C GLN A 267 4.79 17.11 22.60
N GLU A 268 5.31 16.35 23.57
CA GLU A 268 6.73 16.00 23.62
C GLU A 268 7.13 15.03 22.50
N ILE A 269 6.26 14.05 22.18
CA ILE A 269 6.47 13.11 21.07
C ILE A 269 6.46 13.86 19.73
N SER A 270 5.41 14.65 19.49
CA SER A 270 5.26 15.45 18.27
C SER A 270 6.45 16.38 18.07
N LYS A 271 6.86 17.13 19.10
CA LYS A 271 8.01 18.03 19.04
C LYS A 271 9.32 17.30 18.73
N LYS A 272 9.54 16.11 19.28
CA LYS A 272 10.75 15.32 19.01
C LYS A 272 10.80 14.84 17.56
N LEU A 273 9.69 14.29 17.06
CA LEU A 273 9.60 13.81 15.68
C LEU A 273 9.69 14.96 14.68
N ALA A 274 8.95 16.05 14.88
CA ALA A 274 9.01 17.23 14.02
C ALA A 274 10.41 17.88 13.99
N LYS A 275 11.15 17.83 15.11
CA LYS A 275 12.53 18.33 15.16
C LYS A 275 13.50 17.44 14.37
N GLU A 276 13.35 16.12 14.44
CA GLU A 276 14.23 15.17 13.77
C GLU A 276 13.95 15.06 12.26
N PHE A 277 12.68 15.25 11.88
CA PHE A 277 12.17 15.17 10.52
C PHE A 277 11.55 16.51 10.11
N PRO A 278 12.37 17.57 9.91
CA PRO A 278 11.88 18.90 9.59
C PRO A 278 11.26 18.95 8.19
N GLY A 279 10.39 19.94 7.95
CA GLY A 279 9.71 20.16 6.67
C GLY A 279 8.57 19.17 6.38
N ARG A 280 8.16 18.38 7.36
CA ARG A 280 7.08 17.40 7.21
C ARG A 280 5.73 17.94 7.64
N LEU A 281 5.68 19.00 8.45
CA LEU A 281 4.43 19.60 8.92
C LEU A 281 3.75 20.53 7.90
N GLU A 282 4.36 20.74 6.73
CA GLU A 282 3.77 21.55 5.65
C GLU A 282 2.59 20.83 4.97
N SER A 283 2.56 19.50 5.03
CA SER A 283 1.41 18.69 4.62
C SER A 283 0.42 18.53 5.77
N SER A 284 -0.86 18.81 5.51
CA SER A 284 -1.95 18.59 6.47
C SER A 284 -2.09 17.11 6.85
N THR A 285 -1.95 16.21 5.88
CA THR A 285 -1.89 14.77 6.10
C THR A 285 -0.77 14.40 7.06
N SER A 286 0.45 14.82 6.77
CA SER A 286 1.62 14.52 7.61
C SER A 286 1.46 15.06 9.04
N ALA A 287 0.91 16.26 9.19
CA ALA A 287 0.61 16.84 10.49
C ALA A 287 -0.45 16.02 11.24
N LEU A 288 -1.48 15.53 10.55
CA LEU A 288 -2.52 14.68 11.10
C LEU A 288 -1.96 13.32 11.55
N LEU A 289 -1.17 12.64 10.71
CA LEU A 289 -0.52 11.36 11.03
C LEU A 289 0.37 11.50 12.28
N LEU A 290 1.17 12.56 12.35
CA LEU A 290 2.00 12.83 13.51
C LEU A 290 1.16 13.08 14.76
N ASN A 291 0.08 13.86 14.64
CA ASN A 291 -0.79 14.20 15.75
C ASN A 291 -1.45 12.94 16.33
N ILE A 292 -2.09 12.13 15.48
CA ILE A 292 -2.75 10.89 15.91
C ILE A 292 -1.75 9.93 16.56
N SER A 293 -0.59 9.73 15.92
CA SER A 293 0.47 8.89 16.48
C SER A 293 0.95 9.38 17.86
N SER A 294 1.07 10.69 18.02
CA SER A 294 1.53 11.30 19.28
C SER A 294 0.48 11.17 20.39
N GLU A 295 -0.80 11.36 20.06
CA GLU A 295 -1.93 11.16 20.99
C GLU A 295 -2.02 9.70 21.44
N GLU A 296 -1.88 8.77 20.51
CA GLU A 296 -1.96 7.33 20.77
C GLU A 296 -0.80 6.83 21.65
N LEU A 297 0.40 7.36 21.46
CA LEU A 297 1.60 6.91 22.19
C LEU A 297 1.85 7.71 23.48
N GLY A 298 1.31 8.93 23.58
CA GLY A 298 1.56 9.86 24.67
C GLY A 298 0.70 9.64 25.93
N ARG A 299 1.24 9.98 27.09
CA ARG A 299 0.51 9.97 28.36
C ARG A 299 -0.64 10.98 28.32
N GLY A 300 -1.84 10.52 28.64
CA GLY A 300 -3.04 11.36 28.67
C GLY A 300 -3.55 11.79 27.30
N GLY A 301 -2.97 11.25 26.22
CA GLY A 301 -3.46 11.48 24.87
C GLY A 301 -4.71 10.67 24.54
N SER A 302 -5.42 11.12 23.51
CA SER A 302 -6.66 10.49 23.03
C SER A 302 -6.34 9.19 22.30
N LYS A 303 -6.82 8.07 22.85
CA LYS A 303 -6.56 6.75 22.26
C LYS A 303 -7.55 6.42 21.16
N LEU A 304 -7.06 5.83 20.08
CA LEU A 304 -7.88 5.25 19.04
C LEU A 304 -8.71 4.12 19.65
N ALA A 305 -10.03 4.18 19.47
CA ALA A 305 -10.89 3.03 19.72
C ALA A 305 -10.39 1.89 18.83
N ARG A 306 -10.22 0.67 19.38
CA ARG A 306 -9.85 -0.52 18.62
C ARG A 306 -10.78 -1.66 18.97
N THR A 307 -11.13 -2.44 17.96
CA THR A 307 -11.94 -3.66 18.10
C THR A 307 -11.08 -4.91 18.31
N PHE A 308 -9.75 -4.76 18.31
CA PHE A 308 -8.76 -5.83 18.48
C PHE A 308 -7.51 -5.32 19.21
N ASP A 309 -6.74 -6.25 19.79
CA ASP A 309 -5.51 -5.95 20.53
C ASP A 309 -4.25 -6.20 19.69
N LEU A 310 -3.63 -5.13 19.20
CA LEU A 310 -2.36 -5.19 18.47
C LEU A 310 -1.19 -5.68 19.34
N THR A 311 -1.26 -5.51 20.65
CA THR A 311 -0.17 -5.93 21.55
C THR A 311 -0.12 -7.44 21.77
N SER A 312 -1.17 -8.17 21.36
CA SER A 312 -1.18 -9.63 21.31
C SER A 312 -0.21 -10.19 20.26
N TYR A 313 0.15 -9.41 19.23
CA TYR A 313 1.18 -9.77 18.25
C TYR A 313 2.57 -9.54 18.87
N ASN A 314 3.16 -10.62 19.36
CA ASN A 314 4.51 -10.64 19.92
C ASN A 314 5.53 -11.18 18.89
N VAL A 315 6.80 -11.29 19.28
CA VAL A 315 7.87 -11.81 18.40
C VAL A 315 7.48 -13.14 17.78
N THR A 316 6.94 -14.08 18.55
CA THR A 316 6.51 -15.41 18.05
C THR A 316 5.33 -15.33 17.08
N GLY A 317 4.44 -14.34 17.25
CA GLY A 317 3.33 -14.07 16.34
C GLY A 317 3.71 -13.25 15.10
N LEU A 318 4.92 -12.68 15.05
CA LEU A 318 5.43 -11.84 13.97
C LEU A 318 6.71 -12.43 13.32
N GLU A 319 7.13 -13.62 13.75
CA GLU A 319 8.28 -14.35 13.21
C GLU A 319 7.96 -14.86 11.81
N SER A 320 8.22 -14.06 10.79
CA SER A 320 8.14 -14.55 9.41
C SER A 320 9.37 -14.29 8.54
N TRP A 321 10.32 -13.42 8.90
CA TRP A 321 11.46 -13.12 8.00
C TRP A 321 12.76 -12.71 8.71
N LYS A 322 13.42 -13.66 9.40
CA LYS A 322 14.86 -13.51 9.66
C LYS A 322 15.59 -14.02 8.42
N LEU A 323 16.09 -13.11 7.59
CA LEU A 323 16.95 -13.46 6.46
C LEU A 323 18.37 -13.65 6.99
N ASP A 324 18.89 -14.88 6.88
CA ASP A 324 20.27 -15.25 7.23
C ASP A 324 21.30 -14.64 6.26
#